data_AF-A0A4Q3UQ77-F1
#
_entry.id   AF-A0A4Q3UQ77-F1
#
_cell.length_a   1.000
_cell.length_b   1.000
_cell.length_c   1.000
_cell.angle_alpha   90.00
_cell.angle_beta   90.00
_cell.angle_gamma   90.00
#
_symmetry.space_group_name_H-M   'P 1'
#
loop_
_entity.id
_entity.type
_entity.pdbx_description
1 polymer ?
#
loop_
_entity_poly.entity_id
_entity_poly.type
_entity_poly.pdbx_seq_one_letter_code
_entity_poly.pdbx_strand_id
1 'polypeptide(L)'
;MQKALLQIHLAVLLWGFTGVLGRAITLDAPVLVWYRMLLTAVFMAVILVFRKQWTRITMQDFKAMALVGCLMGLHWVAFYGAIKLGNASIALICLSTASIFTTLIDAGLHKKKIDRK
;
A
#
# COMPACT_ATOMS: atom_id res chain seq x y z
N MET A 1 6.66 12.00 -21.59
CA MET A 1 5.31 11.94 -20.99
C MET A 1 4.60 10.61 -21.23
N GLN A 2 4.57 10.06 -22.45
CA GLN A 2 3.82 8.82 -22.78
C GLN A 2 4.24 7.58 -21.96
N LYS A 3 5.55 7.39 -21.70
CA LYS A 3 6.06 6.23 -20.91
C LYS A 3 5.55 6.20 -19.46
N ALA A 4 5.53 7.35 -18.79
CA ALA A 4 5.05 7.45 -17.40
C ALA A 4 3.53 7.19 -17.32
N LEU A 5 2.76 7.72 -18.28
CA LEU A 5 1.32 7.45 -18.39
C LEU A 5 1.03 5.96 -18.56
N LEU A 6 1.81 5.28 -19.42
CA LEU A 6 1.65 3.85 -19.67
C LEU A 6 2.03 3.00 -18.45
N GLN A 7 3.08 3.39 -17.72
CA GLN A 7 3.46 2.76 -16.45
C GLN A 7 2.37 2.87 -15.38
N ILE A 8 1.72 4.03 -15.27
CA ILE A 8 0.62 4.23 -14.30
C ILE A 8 -0.59 3.38 -14.69
N HIS A 9 -0.96 3.32 -15.97
CA HIS A 9 -2.08 2.47 -16.42
C HIS A 9 -1.82 0.99 -16.14
N LEU A 10 -0.61 0.50 -16.44
CA LEU A 10 -0.21 -0.86 -16.10
C LEU A 10 -0.23 -1.09 -14.58
N ALA A 11 0.27 -0.14 -13.79
CA ALA A 11 0.25 -0.25 -12.34
C ALA A 11 -1.18 -0.35 -11.81
N VAL A 12 -2.09 0.52 -12.26
CA VAL A 12 -3.51 0.52 -11.86
C VAL A 12 -4.18 -0.80 -12.27
N LEU A 13 -3.92 -1.30 -13.47
CA LEU A 13 -4.44 -2.58 -13.94
C LEU A 13 -3.98 -3.74 -13.04
N LEU A 14 -2.68 -3.85 -12.78
CA LEU A 14 -2.11 -4.87 -11.88
C LEU A 14 -2.68 -4.74 -10.45
N TRP A 15 -2.89 -3.52 -9.99
CA TRP A 15 -3.45 -3.25 -8.67
C TRP A 15 -4.92 -3.67 -8.56
N GLY A 16 -5.72 -3.47 -9.63
CA GLY A 16 -7.10 -3.95 -9.70
C GLY A 16 -7.22 -5.48 -9.64
N PHE A 17 -6.31 -6.20 -10.32
CA PHE A 17 -6.26 -7.67 -10.25
C PHE A 17 -5.88 -8.20 -8.86
N THR A 18 -5.10 -7.44 -8.10
CA THR A 18 -4.58 -7.86 -6.79
C THR A 18 -5.70 -8.19 -5.79
N GLY A 19 -6.81 -7.45 -5.82
CA GLY A 19 -7.96 -7.72 -4.95
C GLY A 19 -8.73 -8.99 -5.34
N VAL A 20 -8.91 -9.22 -6.64
CA VAL A 20 -9.60 -10.41 -7.17
C VAL A 20 -8.78 -11.67 -6.90
N LEU A 21 -7.46 -11.63 -7.16
CA LEU A 21 -6.54 -12.72 -6.85
C LEU A 21 -6.50 -13.00 -5.34
N GLY A 22 -6.54 -11.96 -4.51
CA GLY A 22 -6.61 -12.12 -3.05
C GLY A 22 -7.84 -12.88 -2.57
N ARG A 23 -9.00 -12.69 -3.23
CA ARG A 23 -10.22 -13.45 -2.94
C ARG A 23 -10.16 -14.89 -3.45
N ALA A 24 -9.51 -15.12 -4.59
CA ALA A 24 -9.35 -16.45 -5.17
C ALA A 24 -8.44 -17.35 -4.31
N ILE A 25 -7.55 -16.76 -3.50
CA ILE A 25 -6.66 -17.50 -2.61
C ILE A 25 -7.41 -17.89 -1.33
N THR A 26 -7.41 -19.19 -1.03
CA THR A 26 -8.09 -19.78 0.14
C THR A 26 -7.43 -19.42 1.47
N LEU A 27 -6.13 -19.10 1.46
CA LEU A 27 -5.31 -18.76 2.63
C LEU A 27 -5.83 -17.54 3.41
N ASP A 28 -5.86 -17.61 4.74
CA ASP A 28 -6.31 -16.51 5.62
C ASP A 28 -5.57 -15.19 5.37
N ALA A 29 -6.31 -14.07 5.50
CA ALA A 29 -5.82 -12.73 5.17
C ALA A 29 -4.49 -12.36 5.85
N PRO A 30 -4.27 -12.66 7.15
CA PRO A 30 -2.98 -12.37 7.80
C PRO A 30 -1.83 -13.17 7.18
N VAL A 31 -2.07 -14.44 6.84
CA VAL A 31 -1.06 -15.35 6.28
C VAL A 31 -0.71 -14.93 4.85
N LEU A 32 -1.71 -14.55 4.05
CA LEU A 32 -1.50 -14.02 2.70
C LEU A 32 -0.61 -12.76 2.71
N VAL A 33 -0.92 -11.82 3.61
CA VAL A 33 -0.13 -10.59 3.76
C VAL A 33 1.28 -10.91 4.24
N TRP A 34 1.44 -11.83 5.18
CA TRP A 34 2.74 -12.26 5.69
C TRP A 34 3.66 -12.76 4.56
N TYR A 35 3.18 -13.68 3.73
CA TYR A 35 3.95 -14.18 2.58
C TYR A 35 4.28 -13.06 1.58
N ARG A 36 3.32 -12.19 1.27
CA ARG A 36 3.54 -11.07 0.34
C ARG A 36 4.59 -10.09 0.88
N MET A 37 4.57 -9.79 2.18
CA MET A 37 5.54 -8.91 2.83
C MET A 37 6.92 -9.53 2.88
N LEU A 38 7.01 -10.83 3.19
CA LEU A 38 8.28 -11.56 3.20
C LEU A 38 8.92 -11.57 1.81
N LEU A 39 8.16 -11.89 0.77
CA LEU A 39 8.65 -11.82 -0.61
C LEU A 39 9.12 -10.42 -0.96
N THR A 40 8.35 -9.39 -0.62
CA THR A 40 8.74 -7.98 -0.88
C THR A 40 10.04 -7.62 -0.18
N ALA A 41 10.21 -8.01 1.09
CA ALA A 41 11.44 -7.78 1.85
C ALA A 41 12.64 -8.48 1.20
N VAL A 42 12.48 -9.74 0.78
CA VAL A 42 13.54 -10.51 0.08
C VAL A 42 13.89 -9.84 -1.25
N PHE A 43 12.92 -9.53 -2.10
CA PHE A 43 13.18 -8.86 -3.37
C PHE A 43 13.86 -7.50 -3.19
N MET A 44 13.41 -6.71 -2.21
CA MET A 44 14.02 -5.42 -1.91
C MET A 44 15.47 -5.59 -1.44
N ALA A 45 15.73 -6.56 -0.54
CA ALA A 45 17.07 -6.88 -0.07
C ALA A 45 17.99 -7.30 -1.22
N VAL A 46 17.51 -8.17 -2.12
CA VAL A 46 18.25 -8.58 -3.33
C VAL A 46 18.58 -7.37 -4.19
N ILE A 47 17.61 -6.51 -4.48
CA ILE A 47 17.82 -5.29 -5.30
C ILE A 47 18.85 -4.36 -4.64
N LEU A 48 18.77 -4.15 -3.33
CA LEU A 48 19.72 -3.31 -2.57
C LEU A 48 21.15 -3.86 -2.64
N VAL A 49 21.32 -5.17 -2.49
CA VAL A 49 22.62 -5.85 -2.59
C VAL A 49 23.17 -5.74 -4.01
N PHE A 50 22.37 -6.03 -5.04
CA PHE A 50 22.78 -5.93 -6.44
C PHE A 50 23.17 -4.50 -6.84
N ARG A 51 22.46 -3.49 -6.32
CA ARG A 51 22.75 -2.07 -6.61
C ARG A 51 23.85 -1.49 -5.71
N LYS A 52 24.35 -2.24 -4.71
CA LYS A 52 25.32 -1.79 -3.69
C LYS A 52 24.92 -0.48 -2.98
N GLN A 53 23.62 -0.19 -2.88
CA GLN A 53 23.11 1.06 -2.29
C GLN A 53 22.77 0.89 -0.82
N TRP A 54 23.59 0.14 -0.08
CA TRP A 54 23.35 -0.04 1.35
C TRP A 54 23.64 1.27 2.09
N THR A 55 22.58 2.00 2.41
CA THR A 55 22.67 3.25 3.17
C THR A 55 22.67 2.93 4.66
N ARG A 56 23.49 3.67 5.42
CA ARG A 56 23.49 3.58 6.88
C ARG A 56 22.28 4.34 7.40
N ILE A 57 21.31 3.64 7.98
CA ILE A 57 20.07 4.22 8.46
C ILE A 57 20.28 4.73 9.89
N THR A 58 19.89 5.98 10.16
CA THR A 58 19.95 6.55 11.52
C THR A 58 18.86 5.92 12.40
N MET A 59 19.06 5.81 13.71
CA MET A 59 18.05 5.24 14.62
C MET A 59 16.70 5.98 14.58
N GLN A 60 16.69 7.27 14.24
CA GLN A 60 15.46 8.04 14.03
C GLN A 60 14.71 7.57 12.78
N ASP A 61 15.41 7.44 11.65
CA ASP A 61 14.86 6.93 10.40
C ASP A 61 14.35 5.50 10.55
N PHE A 62 15.08 4.67 11.31
CA PHE A 62 14.66 3.29 11.60
C PHE A 62 13.32 3.25 12.33
N LYS A 63 13.11 4.09 13.35
CA LYS A 63 11.81 4.17 14.06
C LYS A 63 10.69 4.65 13.14
N ALA A 64 10.96 5.65 12.30
CA ALA A 64 9.97 6.15 11.35
C ALA A 64 9.60 5.07 10.31
N MET A 65 10.59 4.36 9.75
CA MET A 65 10.39 3.26 8.83
C MET A 65 9.62 2.10 9.47
N ALA A 66 9.93 1.75 10.72
CA ALA A 66 9.23 0.72 11.46
C ALA A 66 7.75 1.09 11.69
N LEU A 67 7.47 2.34 12.07
CA LEU A 67 6.10 2.82 12.26
C LEU A 67 5.30 2.76 10.96
N VAL A 68 5.87 3.26 9.85
CA VAL A 68 5.24 3.21 8.52
C VAL A 68 5.03 1.76 8.08
N GLY A 69 6.00 0.89 8.31
CA GLY A 69 5.90 -0.54 8.01
C GLY A 69 4.77 -1.23 8.78
N CYS A 70 4.65 -0.97 10.08
CA CYS A 70 3.57 -1.50 10.91
C CYS A 70 2.19 -1.00 10.45
N LEU A 71 2.06 0.31 10.20
CA LEU A 71 0.81 0.89 9.68
C LEU A 71 0.43 0.29 8.33
N MET A 72 1.40 0.11 7.43
CA MET A 72 1.17 -0.50 6.12
C MET A 72 0.79 -1.98 6.25
N GLY A 73 1.39 -2.71 7.18
CA GLY A 73 1.03 -4.10 7.49
C GLY A 73 -0.39 -4.24 7.99
N LEU A 74 -0.76 -3.44 8.99
CA LEU A 74 -2.12 -3.41 9.52
C LEU A 74 -3.12 -3.05 8.42
N HIS A 75 -2.80 -2.04 7.60
CA HIS A 75 -3.62 -1.65 6.45
C HIS A 75 -3.85 -2.82 5.48
N TRP A 76 -2.79 -3.53 5.07
CA TRP A 76 -2.93 -4.68 4.16
C TRP A 76 -3.76 -5.81 4.77
N VAL A 77 -3.57 -6.12 6.05
CA VAL A 77 -4.37 -7.15 6.74
C VAL A 77 -5.85 -6.75 6.77
N ALA A 78 -6.15 -5.48 7.11
CA ALA A 78 -7.51 -4.96 7.11
C ALA A 78 -8.14 -4.98 5.71
N PHE A 79 -7.38 -4.60 4.68
CA PHE A 79 -7.82 -4.61 3.29
C PHE A 79 -8.18 -6.02 2.80
N TYR A 80 -7.30 -7.00 3.00
CA TYR A 80 -7.59 -8.39 2.63
C TYR A 80 -8.65 -9.03 3.51
N GLY A 81 -8.75 -8.63 4.78
CA GLY A 81 -9.85 -9.01 5.67
C GLY A 81 -11.21 -8.55 5.13
N ALA A 82 -11.31 -7.29 4.68
CA ALA A 82 -12.53 -6.76 4.06
C ALA A 82 -12.89 -7.48 2.75
N ILE A 83 -11.90 -7.85 1.93
CA ILE A 83 -12.12 -8.63 0.69
C ILE A 83 -12.67 -10.03 1.00
N LYS A 84 -12.15 -10.69 2.06
CA LYS A 84 -12.59 -12.03 2.45
C LYS A 84 -13.97 -12.03 3.10
N LEU A 85 -14.27 -11.06 3.97
CA LEU A 85 -15.56 -10.95 4.64
C LEU A 85 -16.68 -10.45 3.72
N GLY A 86 -16.35 -9.57 2.77
CA GLY A 86 -17.31 -8.95 1.85
C GLY A 86 -17.07 -9.37 0.40
N ASN A 87 -16.73 -8.40 -0.45
CA ASN A 87 -16.35 -8.62 -1.85
C ASN A 87 -15.24 -7.65 -2.27
N ALA A 88 -14.44 -8.04 -3.28
CA ALA A 88 -13.33 -7.22 -3.78
C ALA A 88 -13.80 -5.84 -4.24
N SER A 89 -14.98 -5.75 -4.87
CA SER A 89 -15.56 -4.48 -5.32
C SER A 89 -15.87 -3.51 -4.18
N ILE A 90 -16.39 -4.02 -3.05
CA ILE A 90 -16.73 -3.18 -1.88
C ILE A 90 -15.45 -2.61 -1.26
N ALA A 91 -14.40 -3.44 -1.13
CA ALA A 91 -13.10 -2.99 -0.62
C ALA A 91 -12.48 -1.88 -1.50
N LEU A 92 -12.61 -1.99 -2.83
CA LEU A 92 -12.14 -0.96 -3.76
C LEU A 92 -12.93 0.35 -3.67
N ILE A 93 -14.25 0.29 -3.48
CA ILE A 93 -15.07 1.50 -3.28
C ILE A 93 -14.66 2.23 -2.00
N CYS A 94 -14.46 1.49 -0.89
CA CYS A 94 -13.96 2.09 0.36
C CYS A 94 -12.58 2.73 0.17
N LEU A 95 -11.72 2.13 -0.65
CA LEU A 95 -10.41 2.67 -0.95
C LEU A 95 -10.50 3.99 -1.75
N SER A 96 -11.47 4.12 -2.65
CA SER A 96 -11.75 5.39 -3.34
C SER A 96 -12.14 6.51 -2.36
N THR A 97 -12.85 6.17 -1.26
CA THR A 97 -13.17 7.11 -0.18
C THR A 97 -11.93 7.57 0.60
N ALA A 98 -10.80 6.85 0.53
CA ALA A 98 -9.57 7.25 1.22
C ALA A 98 -9.08 8.64 0.77
N SER A 99 -9.33 9.04 -0.47
CA SER A 99 -9.00 10.39 -0.96
C SER A 99 -9.79 11.48 -0.22
N ILE A 100 -11.06 11.23 0.08
CA ILE A 100 -11.93 12.11 0.87
C ILE A 100 -11.44 12.20 2.32
N PHE A 101 -11.04 11.07 2.91
CA PHE A 101 -10.44 11.08 4.25
C PHE A 101 -9.11 11.83 4.27
N THR A 102 -8.30 11.68 3.21
CA THR A 102 -7.01 12.36 3.10
C THR A 102 -7.19 13.87 3.01
N THR A 103 -8.14 14.37 2.20
CA THR A 103 -8.43 15.81 2.12
C THR A 103 -9.00 16.35 3.42
N LEU A 104 -9.82 15.58 4.14
CA LEU A 104 -10.35 15.97 5.45
C LEU A 104 -9.27 16.04 6.53
N ILE A 105 -8.39 15.04 6.58
CA ILE A 105 -7.25 14.99 7.51
C ILE A 105 -6.24 16.09 7.18
N ASP A 106 -5.95 16.32 5.90
CA ASP A 106 -5.05 17.38 5.48
C ASP A 106 -5.59 18.76 5.87
N ALA A 107 -6.89 19.02 5.66
CA ALA A 107 -7.53 20.25 6.10
C ALA A 107 -7.49 20.45 7.63
N GLY A 108 -7.45 19.36 8.41
CA GLY A 108 -7.32 19.41 9.88
C GLY A 108 -5.89 19.63 10.37
N LEU A 109 -4.90 18.99 9.73
CA LEU A 109 -3.47 19.05 10.12
C LEU A 109 -2.76 20.28 9.54
N HIS A 110 -2.94 20.52 8.26
CA HIS A 110 -2.51 21.74 7.61
C HIS A 110 -3.73 22.66 7.58
N LYS A 111 -3.74 23.75 8.37
CA LYS A 111 -4.72 24.85 8.24
C LYS A 111 -4.60 25.59 6.89
N LYS A 112 -4.41 24.88 5.77
CA LYS A 112 -4.44 25.43 4.43
C LYS A 112 -5.90 25.59 4.03
N LYS A 113 -6.24 26.84 3.71
CA LYS A 113 -7.51 27.23 3.11
C LYS A 113 -7.79 26.32 1.93
N ILE A 114 -8.95 25.67 1.97
CA ILE A 114 -9.54 24.97 0.83
C ILE A 114 -9.58 25.97 -0.33
N ASP A 115 -8.72 25.80 -1.33
CA ASP A 115 -8.80 26.57 -2.58
C ASP A 115 -9.99 25.99 -3.36
N ARG A 116 -11.11 26.70 -3.25
CA ARG A 116 -12.36 26.41 -3.94
C ARG A 116 -12.19 26.84 -5.39
N LYS A 117 -11.63 25.97 -6.23
CA LYS A 117 -11.75 26.03 -7.68
C LYS A 117 -12.54 24.86 -8.21
#